data_AF-A0A0G1MTC4-F1
#
_entry.id   AF-A0A0G1MTC4-F1
#
_cell.length_a   1.000
_cell.length_b   1.000
_cell.length_c   1.000
_cell.angle_alpha   90.00
_cell.angle_beta   90.00
_cell.angle_gamma   90.00
#
_symmetry.space_group_name_H-M   'P 1'
#
loop_
_entity.id
_entity.type
_entity.pdbx_description
1 polymer ?
#
loop_
_entity_poly.entity_id
_entity_poly.type
_entity_poly.pdbx_seq_one_letter_code
_entity_poly.pdbx_strand_id
1 'polypeptide(L)' 'MTYKSTIIINKEGKWFVAHSLELGVASQGKTIEEAQNNLREAIELYLEDQPELKRQLSQKDSAPMVTSLEFKHV' A
#
# COMPACT_ATOMS: atom_id res chain seq x y z
N MET A 1 15.81 8.43 -3.79
CA MET A 1 14.66 8.53 -4.72
C MET A 1 13.40 8.47 -3.88
N THR A 2 12.37 9.23 -4.23
CA THR A 2 11.09 9.20 -3.50
C THR A 2 10.10 8.37 -4.32
N TYR A 3 9.51 7.35 -3.70
CA TYR A 3 8.46 6.54 -4.29
C TYR A 3 7.16 6.81 -3.53
N LYS A 4 6.03 6.80 -4.25
CA LYS A 4 4.71 6.98 -3.67
C LYS A 4 3.81 5.85 -4.12
N SER A 5 3.14 5.22 -3.17
CA SER A 5 2.12 4.20 -3.39
C SER A 5 0.90 4.54 -2.56
N THR A 6 -0.28 4.26 -3.10
CA THR A 6 -1.55 4.34 -2.40
C THR A 6 -1.75 3.06 -1.59
N ILE A 7 -1.97 3.21 -0.29
CA ILE A 7 -2.18 2.08 0.62
C ILE A 7 -3.60 2.08 1.19
N ILE A 8 -4.15 0.88 1.40
CA ILE A 8 -5.40 0.65 2.15
C ILE A 8 -5.03 -0.03 3.46
N ILE A 9 -5.61 0.42 4.57
CA ILE A 9 -5.41 -0.20 5.89
C ILE A 9 -6.76 -0.63 6.43
N ASN A 10 -6.90 -1.93 6.68
CA ASN A 10 -8.10 -2.52 7.26
C ASN A 10 -7.79 -3.06 8.66
N LYS A 11 -8.77 -2.99 9.56
CA LYS A 11 -8.68 -3.66 10.87
C LYS A 11 -9.26 -5.06 10.74
N GLU A 12 -8.41 -6.07 10.91
CA GLU A 12 -8.76 -7.48 10.83
C GLU A 12 -8.53 -8.15 12.19
N GLY A 13 -9.61 -8.25 12.97
CA GLY A 13 -9.56 -8.75 14.35
C GLY A 13 -8.59 -7.92 15.22
N LYS A 14 -7.46 -8.54 15.61
CA LYS A 14 -6.42 -7.95 16.47
C LYS A 14 -5.25 -7.32 15.71
N TRP A 15 -5.38 -7.16 14.40
CA TRP A 15 -4.34 -6.65 13.52
C TRP A 15 -4.86 -5.51 12.66
N PHE A 16 -3.95 -4.62 12.28
CA PHE A 16 -4.12 -3.73 11.13
C PHE A 16 -3.35 -4.33 9.97
N VAL A 17 -4.03 -4.56 8.85
CA VAL A 17 -3.47 -5.10 7.61
C VAL A 17 -3.39 -3.96 6.60
N ALA A 18 -2.18 -3.66 6.15
CA ALA A 18 -1.90 -2.61 5.19
C ALA A 18 -1.52 -3.23 3.83
N HIS A 19 -2.10 -2.71 2.75
CA HIS A 19 -1.92 -3.24 1.39
C HIS A 19 -1.64 -2.11 0.40
N SER A 20 -0.61 -2.27 -0.44
CA SER A 20 -0.29 -1.37 -1.56
C SER A 20 -1.15 -1.72 -2.77
N LEU A 21 -1.86 -0.74 -3.32
CA LEU A 21 -2.69 -0.92 -4.51
C LEU A 21 -1.87 -1.09 -5.79
N GLU A 22 -0.74 -0.41 -5.90
CA GLU A 22 0.11 -0.51 -7.09
C GLU A 22 0.97 -1.78 -7.12
N LEU A 23 1.38 -2.27 -5.95
CA LEU A 23 2.40 -3.32 -5.86
C LEU A 23 1.84 -4.68 -5.46
N GLY A 24 0.61 -4.74 -4.94
CA GLY A 24 0.04 -5.98 -4.41
C GLY A 24 0.79 -6.51 -3.18
N VAL A 25 1.62 -5.67 -2.55
CA VAL A 25 2.40 -6.00 -1.35
C VAL A 25 1.54 -5.71 -0.13
N ALA A 26 1.50 -6.67 0.80
CA ALA A 26 0.79 -6.56 2.07
C ALA A 26 1.76 -6.70 3.24
N SER A 27 1.42 -6.04 4.35
CA SER A 27 2.01 -6.32 5.66
C SER A 27 1.00 -6.02 6.77
N GLN A 28 1.35 -6.29 8.02
CA GLN A 28 0.45 -6.12 9.16
C GLN A 28 1.18 -5.64 10.42
N GLY A 29 0.43 -5.04 11.35
CA GLY A 29 0.93 -4.59 12.64
C GLY A 29 -0.16 -4.54 13.71
N LYS A 30 0.22 -4.39 14.98
CA LYS A 30 -0.72 -4.18 16.10
C LYS A 30 -1.31 -2.78 16.14
N THR A 31 -0.62 -1.82 15.54
CA THR A 31 -1.09 -0.45 15.35
C THR A 31 -1.09 -0.08 13.87
N ILE A 32 -1.78 1.01 13.52
CA ILE A 32 -1.75 1.57 12.15
C ILE A 32 -0.31 1.90 11.75
N GLU A 33 0.44 2.56 12.65
CA GLU A 33 1.83 2.96 12.42
C GLU A 33 2.75 1.74 12.19
N GLU A 34 2.59 0.70 13.00
CA GLU A 34 3.35 -0.54 12.84
C GLU A 34 3.03 -1.21 11.50
N ALA A 35 1.76 -1.30 11.11
CA ALA A 35 1.37 -1.86 9.83
C ALA A 35 1.95 -1.06 8.64
N GLN A 36 1.98 0.27 8.75
CA GLN A 36 2.59 1.15 7.74
C GLN A 36 4.12 0.98 7.67
N ASN A 37 4.80 0.87 8.81
CA ASN A 37 6.25 0.68 8.85
C ASN A 37 6.64 -0.69 8.29
N ASN A 38 5.95 -1.75 8.71
CA ASN A 38 6.20 -3.09 8.19
C ASN A 38 5.88 -3.19 6.69
N LEU A 39 4.86 -2.46 6.19
CA LEU A 39 4.57 -2.40 4.76
C LEU A 39 5.66 -1.64 3.99
N ARG A 40 6.22 -0.57 4.55
CA ARG A 40 7.32 0.17 3.93
C ARG A 40 8.53 -0.74 3.72
N GLU A 41 8.95 -1.46 4.76
CA GLU A 41 10.07 -2.41 4.66
C GLU A 41 9.80 -3.50 3.62
N ALA A 42 8.60 -4.08 3.61
CA ALA A 42 8.20 -5.07 2.62
C ALA A 42 8.25 -4.53 1.18
N ILE A 43 7.83 -3.28 0.97
CA ILE A 43 7.91 -2.60 -0.34
C ILE A 43 9.36 -2.33 -0.74
N GLU A 44 10.20 -1.86 0.20
CA GLU A 44 11.61 -1.59 -0.07
C GLU A 44 12.32 -2.86 -0.55
N LEU A 45 12.13 -3.97 0.17
CA LEU A 45 12.64 -5.29 -0.22
C LEU A 45 12.09 -5.76 -1.57
N TYR A 46 10.77 -5.62 -1.79
CA TYR A 46 10.14 -6.00 -3.06
C TYR A 46 10.71 -5.23 -4.26
N LEU A 47 11.08 -3.95 -4.06
CA LEU A 47 11.58 -3.10 -5.13
C LEU A 47 13.06 -3.31 -5.44
N GLU A 48 13.86 -3.96 -4.57
CA GLU A 48 15.32 -4.10 -4.75
C GLU A 48 15.68 -4.57 -6.16
N ASP A 49 15.01 -5.61 -6.65
CA ASP A 49 15.28 -6.24 -7.96
C ASP A 49 14.27 -5.87 -9.06
N GLN A 50 13.49 -4.79 -8.89
CA GLN A 50 12.39 -4.42 -9.80
C GLN A 50 12.58 -3.02 -10.43
N PRO A 51 13.50 -2.86 -11.42
CA PRO A 51 13.81 -1.56 -12.01
C PRO A 51 12.64 -0.92 -12.77
N GLU A 52 11.79 -1.73 -13.42
CA GLU A 52 10.62 -1.22 -14.15
C GLU A 52 9.55 -0.66 -13.21
N LEU A 53 9.27 -1.35 -12.10
CA LEU A 53 8.32 -0.91 -11.08
C LEU A 53 8.81 0.37 -10.38
N LYS A 54 10.10 0.45 -10.05
CA LYS A 54 10.74 1.67 -9.54
C LYS A 54 10.47 2.87 -10.47
N ARG A 55 10.65 2.68 -11.78
CA ARG A 55 10.40 3.72 -12.79
C ARG A 55 8.92 4.12 -12.88
N GLN A 56 7.99 3.19 -12.73
CA GLN A 56 6.55 3.49 -12.74
C GLN A 56 6.12 4.30 -11.51
N LEU A 57 6.60 3.92 -10.32
CA LEU A 57 6.27 4.62 -9.07
C LEU A 57 6.83 6.05 -9.00
N SER A 58 7.97 6.31 -9.66
CA SER A 58 8.59 7.65 -9.70
C SER A 58 7.91 8.61 -10.69
N GLN A 59 7.05 8.12 -11.59
CA GLN A 59 6.41 8.94 -12.63
C GLN A 59 4.96 9.35 -12.31
N LYS A 60 4.42 8.92 -11.16
CA LYS A 60 3.08 9.35 -10.72
C LYS A 60 3.16 10.66 -9.95
N ASP A 61 2.98 11.77 -10.66
CA ASP A 61 2.98 13.12 -10.06
C ASP A 61 1.73 13.44 -9.23
N SER A 62 0.61 12.73 -9.43
CA SER A 62 -0.62 12.92 -8.64
C SER A 62 -1.07 11.63 -7.94
N ALA A 63 -1.48 11.78 -6.68
CA ALA A 63 -2.13 10.68 -5.97
C ALA A 63 -3.56 10.51 -6.49
N PRO A 64 -4.03 9.27 -6.73
CA PRO A 64 -5.42 9.05 -7.11
C PRO A 64 -6.37 9.46 -5.97
N MET A 65 -7.59 9.83 -6.32
CA MET A 65 -8.68 9.96 -5.35
C MET A 65 -9.15 8.55 -4.96
N VAL A 66 -9.11 8.22 -3.68
CA VAL A 66 -9.57 6.93 -3.14
C VAL A 66 -10.84 7.17 -2.32
N THR A 67 -11.89 6.41 -2.62
CA THR A 67 -13.17 6.50 -1.91
C THR A 67 -13.92 5.17 -1.96
N SER A 68 -14.87 4.98 -1.05
CA SER A 68 -15.76 3.81 -1.01
C SER A 68 -17.09 4.10 -1.71
N LEU A 69 -17.66 3.10 -2.37
CA LEU A 69 -18.99 3.16 -2.99
C LEU A 69 -19.89 2.10 -2.35
N GLU A 70 -20.98 2.53 -1.72
CA GLU A 70 -22.01 1.64 -1.19
C GLU A 70 -23.12 1.42 -2.23
N PHE A 71 -23.53 0.17 -2.43
CA PHE A 71 -24.67 -0.18 -3.28
C PHE A 71 -25.41 -1.39 -2.72
N LYS A 72 -26.72 -1.51 -3.02
CA LYS A 72 -27.55 -2.67 -2.70
C LYS A 72 -27.83 -3.44 -4.00
N HIS A 73 -27.62 -4.75 -3.99
CA HIS A 73 -28.03 -5.64 -5.08
C HIS A 73 -29.29 -6.39 -4.63
N VAL A 74 -30.26 -6.53 -5.54
CA VAL A 74 -31.59 -7.13 -5.30
C VAL A 74 -31.60 -8.56 -5.82
#